data_AF-A0A0W7YPF6-F1
#
_entry.id   AF-A0A0W7YPF6-F1
#
_cell.length_a   1.000
_cell.length_b   1.000
_cell.length_c   1.000
_cell.angle_alpha   90.00
_cell.angle_beta   90.00
_cell.angle_gamma   90.00
#
_symmetry.space_group_name_H-M   'P 1'
#
loop_
_entity.id
_entity.type
_entity.pdbx_description
1 polymer ?
#
loop_
_entity_poly.entity_id
_entity_poly.type
_entity_poly.pdbx_seq_one_letter_code
_entity_poly.pdbx_strand_id
1 'polypeptide(L)'
;MFILKNSNRIDISRFIHQIEITFHQFDLERCDEKTLYVTVLFRYGTHHVLCDFIYIINQQDIYGAISINEHYEKAREFIQQHSQQFLLYSDEMTLAKNFMNTVSFKQCLQQFAKRYPTYASLKNYYPIAIA
;
A
#
# COMPACT_ATOMS: atom_id res chain seq x y z
N MET A 1 -4.73 21.25 -39.01
CA MET A 1 -4.08 20.30 -38.07
C MET A 1 -5.12 19.94 -37.03
N PHE A 2 -5.62 18.70 -37.07
CA PHE A 2 -6.69 18.24 -36.20
C PHE A 2 -6.15 18.02 -34.79
N ILE A 3 -6.59 18.82 -33.82
CA ILE A 3 -6.43 18.49 -32.40
C ILE A 3 -7.59 17.57 -32.05
N LEU A 4 -7.35 16.25 -32.11
CA LEU A 4 -8.32 15.26 -31.65
C LEU A 4 -8.44 15.37 -30.12
N LYS A 5 -9.53 16.03 -29.71
CA LYS A 5 -10.07 16.04 -28.36
C LYS A 5 -10.60 14.65 -28.05
N ASN A 6 -9.96 13.92 -27.13
CA ASN A 6 -10.63 12.84 -26.39
C ASN A 6 -9.89 12.54 -25.08
N SER A 7 -10.06 13.40 -24.09
CA SER A 7 -9.44 13.25 -22.78
C SER A 7 -10.25 12.28 -21.92
N ASN A 8 -10.27 10.99 -22.28
CA ASN A 8 -10.68 9.89 -21.38
C ASN A 8 -9.60 9.66 -20.30
N ARG A 9 -9.07 10.74 -19.70
CA ARG A 9 -8.12 10.65 -18.60
C ARG A 9 -8.88 10.18 -17.38
N ILE A 10 -8.52 9.00 -16.90
CA ILE A 10 -9.01 8.54 -15.60
C ILE A 10 -8.30 9.40 -14.57
N ASP A 11 -9.08 10.17 -13.82
CA ASP A 11 -8.60 10.92 -12.67
C ASP A 11 -7.85 9.98 -11.70
N ILE A 12 -6.68 10.38 -11.17
CA ILE A 12 -5.86 9.50 -10.34
C ILE A 12 -6.59 9.02 -9.08
N SER A 13 -7.46 9.86 -8.50
CA SER A 13 -8.29 9.45 -7.37
C SER A 13 -9.21 8.31 -7.80
N ARG A 14 -9.91 8.45 -8.93
CA ARG A 14 -10.74 7.36 -9.47
C ARG A 14 -9.93 6.10 -9.77
N PHE A 15 -8.72 6.26 -10.33
CA PHE A 15 -7.85 5.13 -10.63
C PHE A 15 -7.39 4.39 -9.37
N ILE A 16 -6.96 5.09 -8.33
CA ILE A 16 -6.55 4.51 -7.04
C ILE A 16 -7.67 3.67 -6.41
N HIS A 17 -8.93 4.10 -6.55
CA HIS A 17 -10.08 3.33 -6.06
C HIS A 17 -10.40 2.10 -6.92
N GLN A 18 -9.90 2.03 -8.15
CA GLN A 18 -10.06 0.89 -9.06
C GLN A 18 -8.90 -0.11 -8.99
N ILE A 19 -7.73 0.30 -8.47
CA ILE A 19 -6.61 -0.60 -8.26
C ILE A 19 -6.99 -1.58 -7.15
N GLU A 20 -6.96 -2.87 -7.48
CA GLU A 20 -7.04 -3.91 -6.48
C GLU A 20 -5.66 -4.07 -5.84
N ILE A 21 -5.61 -4.01 -4.51
CA ILE A 21 -4.38 -4.18 -3.73
C ILE A 21 -4.47 -5.51 -2.99
N THR A 22 -3.61 -6.45 -3.38
CA THR A 22 -3.59 -7.80 -2.78
C THR A 22 -2.29 -8.06 -2.04
N PHE A 23 -2.38 -8.81 -0.95
CA PHE A 23 -1.20 -9.25 -0.22
C PHE A 23 -0.33 -10.17 -1.09
N HIS A 24 0.98 -9.93 -1.11
CA HIS A 24 1.94 -10.79 -1.79
C HIS A 24 2.85 -11.52 -0.79
N GLN A 25 3.59 -10.75 0.02
CA GLN A 25 4.54 -11.31 0.97
C GLN A 25 4.74 -10.38 2.16
N PHE A 26 5.01 -10.99 3.32
CA PHE A 26 5.50 -10.30 4.51
C PHE A 26 6.84 -10.91 4.91
N ASP A 27 7.88 -10.07 4.93
CA ASP A 27 9.20 -10.46 5.40
C ASP A 27 9.52 -9.68 6.68
N LEU A 28 9.43 -10.39 7.80
CA LEU A 28 9.63 -9.81 9.12
C LEU A 28 11.08 -9.37 9.35
N GLU A 29 12.06 -9.96 8.64
CA GLU A 29 13.48 -9.61 8.76
C GLU A 29 13.78 -8.25 8.14
N ARG A 30 12.94 -7.78 7.21
CA ARG A 30 13.03 -6.41 6.66
C ARG A 30 12.50 -5.35 7.63
N CYS A 31 11.79 -5.74 8.67
CA CYS A 31 11.14 -4.83 9.60
C CYS A 31 12.04 -4.50 10.79
N ASP A 32 12.02 -3.25 11.24
CA ASP A 32 12.67 -2.81 12.48
C ASP A 32 11.63 -2.50 13.56
N GLU A 33 12.06 -2.05 14.74
CA GLU A 33 11.16 -1.75 15.86
C GLU A 33 10.11 -0.68 15.55
N LYS A 34 10.26 0.12 14.51
CA LYS A 34 9.40 1.27 14.18
C LYS A 34 8.77 1.17 12.80
N THR A 35 9.28 0.28 11.97
CA THR A 35 8.99 0.24 10.54
C THR A 35 8.55 -1.16 10.12
N LEU A 36 7.34 -1.24 9.56
CA LEU A 36 6.77 -2.47 9.02
C LEU A 36 6.73 -2.39 7.49
N TYR A 37 7.29 -3.39 6.83
CA TYR A 37 7.28 -3.51 5.37
C TYR A 37 6.36 -4.65 4.95
N VAL A 38 5.48 -4.39 3.97
CA VAL A 38 4.63 -5.44 3.36
C VAL A 38 4.71 -5.32 1.86
N THR A 39 5.04 -6.41 1.19
CA THR A 39 4.98 -6.50 -0.26
C THR A 39 3.55 -6.80 -0.69
N VAL A 40 3.03 -5.97 -1.57
CA VAL A 40 1.70 -6.08 -2.15
C VAL A 40 1.77 -6.12 -3.66
N LEU A 41 0.69 -6.58 -4.27
CA LEU A 41 0.49 -6.59 -5.70
C LEU A 41 -0.65 -5.64 -6.07
N PHE A 42 -0.34 -4.62 -6.86
CA PHE A 42 -1.34 -3.80 -7.52
C PHE A 42 -1.84 -4.52 -8.76
N ARG A 43 -3.16 -4.55 -8.94
CA ARG A 43 -3.82 -5.12 -10.13
C ARG A 43 -4.80 -4.13 -10.73
N TYR A 44 -4.75 -4.04 -12.06
CA TYR A 44 -5.70 -3.26 -12.85
C TYR A 44 -5.99 -3.98 -14.18
N GLY A 45 -7.16 -4.61 -14.28
CA GLY A 45 -7.46 -5.52 -15.39
C GLY A 45 -6.49 -6.71 -15.42
N THR A 46 -5.79 -6.90 -16.53
CA THR A 46 -4.76 -7.96 -16.69
C THR A 46 -3.36 -7.52 -16.25
N HIS A 47 -3.17 -6.23 -15.94
CA HIS A 47 -1.87 -5.68 -15.57
C HIS A 47 -1.64 -5.78 -14.07
N HIS A 48 -0.39 -6.02 -13.68
CA HIS A 48 -0.02 -6.08 -12.28
C HIS A 48 1.42 -5.63 -12.05
N VAL A 49 1.68 -5.12 -10.86
CA VAL A 49 3.02 -4.70 -10.43
C VAL A 49 3.19 -4.95 -8.93
N LEU A 50 4.39 -5.41 -8.55
CA LEU A 50 4.76 -5.51 -7.13
C LEU A 50 5.19 -4.15 -6.62
N CYS A 51 4.83 -3.86 -5.38
CA CYS A 51 5.37 -2.74 -4.62
C CYS A 51 5.42 -3.10 -3.14
N ASP A 52 6.23 -2.37 -2.38
CA ASP A 52 6.24 -2.51 -0.93
C ASP A 52 5.56 -1.30 -0.31
N PHE A 53 4.66 -1.53 0.64
CA PHE A 53 4.26 -0.50 1.58
C PHE A 53 5.22 -0.47 2.77
N ILE A 54 5.51 0.74 3.23
CA ILE A 54 6.24 1.02 4.46
C ILE A 54 5.26 1.68 5.44
N TYR A 55 5.21 1.18 6.67
CA TYR A 55 4.37 1.72 7.73
C TYR A 55 5.20 2.10 8.95
N ILE A 56 4.98 3.31 9.46
CA ILE A 56 5.60 3.80 10.70
C ILE A 56 4.66 3.52 11.86
N ILE A 57 5.10 2.68 12.81
CA ILE A 57 4.27 2.10 13.88
C ILE A 57 4.57 2.70 15.26
N ASN A 58 5.61 3.52 15.39
CA ASN A 58 6.01 4.13 16.67
C ASN A 58 5.24 5.42 17.04
N GLN A 59 4.14 5.71 16.35
CA GLN A 59 3.29 6.89 16.56
C GLN A 59 1.89 6.46 17.01
N GLN A 60 1.09 7.40 17.54
CA GLN A 60 -0.29 7.12 17.94
C GLN A 60 -1.16 6.64 16.76
N ASP A 61 -0.88 7.17 15.56
CA ASP A 61 -1.49 6.75 14.31
C ASP A 61 -0.47 6.02 13.43
N ILE A 62 -0.89 4.94 12.78
CA ILE A 62 -0.06 4.24 11.79
C ILE A 62 -0.16 4.97 10.45
N TYR A 63 0.97 5.49 9.97
CA TYR A 63 1.08 6.09 8.64
C TYR A 63 1.79 5.15 7.69
N GLY A 64 1.22 4.97 6.50
CA GLY A 64 1.80 4.16 5.45
C GLY A 64 1.97 4.93 4.15
N ALA A 65 2.93 4.51 3.33
CA ALA A 65 3.15 4.98 1.96
C ALA A 65 3.81 3.86 1.14
N ILE A 66 4.05 4.09 -0.15
CA ILE A 66 4.88 3.19 -0.96
C ILE A 66 6.34 3.42 -0.55
N SER A 67 7.03 2.32 -0.26
CA SER A 67 8.44 2.33 0.08
C SER A 67 9.28 2.73 -1.12
N ILE A 68 10.21 3.66 -0.92
CA ILE A 68 11.18 4.06 -1.94
C ILE A 68 12.27 2.97 -2.03
N ASN A 69 12.05 1.98 -2.89
CA ASN A 69 12.96 0.87 -3.13
C ASN A 69 12.92 0.42 -4.60
N GLU A 70 13.48 -0.74 -4.91
CA GLU A 70 13.57 -1.25 -6.29
C GLU A 70 12.21 -1.47 -6.97
N HIS A 71 11.12 -1.55 -6.21
CA HIS A 71 9.76 -1.66 -6.72
C HIS A 71 9.07 -0.30 -6.92
N TYR A 72 9.59 0.78 -6.34
CA TYR A 72 8.96 2.10 -6.36
C TYR A 72 8.79 2.63 -7.79
N GLU A 73 9.85 2.61 -8.58
CA GLU A 73 9.85 3.11 -9.95
C GLU A 73 8.83 2.36 -10.82
N LYS A 74 8.78 1.03 -10.68
CA LYS A 74 7.82 0.18 -11.40
C LYS A 74 6.37 0.50 -11.00
N ALA A 75 6.12 0.72 -9.71
CA ALA A 75 4.79 1.11 -9.23
C ALA A 75 4.38 2.49 -9.74
N ARG A 76 5.31 3.46 -9.74
CA ARG A 76 5.07 4.80 -10.28
C ARG A 76 4.77 4.75 -11.78
N GLU A 77 5.55 4.00 -12.55
CA GLU A 77 5.35 3.80 -13.99
C GLU A 77 4.00 3.14 -14.27
N PHE A 78 3.65 2.08 -13.53
CA PHE A 78 2.34 1.42 -13.64
C PHE A 78 1.19 2.42 -13.45
N ILE A 79 1.26 3.27 -12.42
CA ILE A 79 0.21 4.27 -12.16
C ILE A 79 0.19 5.34 -13.26
N GLN A 80 1.35 5.80 -13.71
CA GLN A 80 1.46 6.79 -14.77
C GLN A 80 0.93 6.26 -16.12
N GLN A 81 1.17 4.99 -16.45
CA GLN A 81 0.69 4.36 -17.67
C GLN A 81 -0.84 4.30 -17.73
N HIS A 82 -1.50 4.05 -16.61
CA HIS A 82 -2.95 3.85 -16.56
C HIS A 82 -3.76 5.12 -16.23
N SER A 83 -3.21 6.06 -15.45
CA SER A 83 -3.87 7.33 -15.10
C SER A 83 -3.42 8.52 -15.96
N GLN A 84 -2.26 8.43 -16.62
CA GLN A 84 -1.56 9.56 -17.25
C GLN A 84 -1.24 10.71 -16.28
N GLN A 85 -1.21 10.43 -14.97
CA GLN A 85 -0.92 11.37 -13.90
C GLN A 85 0.26 10.86 -13.06
N PHE A 86 0.93 11.77 -12.34
CA PHE A 86 2.01 11.41 -11.43
C PHE A 86 1.44 10.93 -10.11
N LEU A 87 2.05 9.89 -9.55
CA LEU A 87 1.77 9.45 -8.20
C LEU A 87 2.30 10.48 -7.20
N LEU A 88 1.42 11.06 -6.39
CA LEU A 88 1.79 11.95 -5.30
C LEU A 88 1.89 11.20 -3.98
N TYR A 89 2.57 11.78 -3.00
CA TYR A 89 2.67 11.19 -1.67
C TYR A 89 1.29 10.98 -1.01
N SER A 90 0.32 11.87 -1.21
CA SER A 90 -1.06 11.71 -0.71
C SER A 90 -1.78 10.49 -1.30
N ASP A 91 -1.44 10.14 -2.55
CA ASP A 91 -1.98 8.99 -3.24
C ASP A 91 -1.38 7.69 -2.69
N GLU A 92 -0.06 7.68 -2.46
CA GLU A 92 0.65 6.59 -1.80
C GLU A 92 0.07 6.30 -0.41
N MET A 93 -0.21 7.36 0.37
CA MET A 93 -0.87 7.24 1.67
C MET A 93 -2.26 6.64 1.57
N THR A 94 -3.02 7.03 0.54
CA THR A 94 -4.37 6.50 0.30
C THR A 94 -4.33 5.01 -0.04
N LEU A 95 -3.40 4.60 -0.92
CA LEU A 95 -3.17 3.20 -1.27
C LEU A 95 -2.79 2.36 -0.05
N ALA A 96 -1.83 2.85 0.75
CA ALA A 96 -1.41 2.16 1.97
C ALA A 96 -2.54 2.05 2.99
N LYS A 97 -3.36 3.10 3.15
CA LYS A 97 -4.53 3.12 4.03
C LYS A 97 -5.61 2.14 3.59
N ASN A 98 -5.84 2.01 2.28
CA ASN A 98 -6.79 1.02 1.75
C ASN A 98 -6.38 -0.41 2.14
N PHE A 99 -5.08 -0.72 2.07
CA PHE A 99 -4.56 -2.02 2.48
C PHE A 99 -4.64 -2.27 3.99
N MET A 100 -4.53 -1.24 4.83
CA MET A 100 -4.62 -1.38 6.30
C MET A 100 -5.94 -2.00 6.78
N ASN A 101 -7.02 -1.84 6.00
CA ASN A 101 -8.32 -2.38 6.34
C ASN A 101 -8.45 -3.89 6.05
N THR A 102 -7.47 -4.49 5.39
CA THR A 102 -7.51 -5.90 4.98
C THR A 102 -7.16 -6.85 6.14
N VAL A 103 -7.65 -8.10 6.05
CA VAL A 103 -7.30 -9.16 7.01
C VAL A 103 -5.79 -9.45 6.96
N SER A 104 -5.20 -9.45 5.76
CA SER A 104 -3.77 -9.71 5.56
C SER A 104 -2.89 -8.68 6.28
N PHE A 105 -3.23 -7.39 6.22
CA PHE A 105 -2.51 -6.37 6.97
C PHE A 105 -2.56 -6.63 8.48
N LYS A 106 -3.75 -6.93 9.03
CA LYS A 106 -3.90 -7.25 10.46
C LYS A 106 -3.04 -8.46 10.86
N GLN A 107 -2.95 -9.48 10.02
CA GLN A 107 -2.09 -10.64 10.26
C GLN A 107 -0.60 -10.26 10.27
N CYS A 108 -0.15 -9.43 9.33
CA CYS A 108 1.24 -8.93 9.29
C CYS A 108 1.56 -8.13 10.56
N LEU A 109 0.66 -7.22 10.95
CA LEU A 109 0.79 -6.41 12.15
C LEU A 109 0.88 -7.26 13.43
N GLN A 110 0.12 -8.36 13.51
CA GLN A 110 0.22 -9.29 14.63
C GLN A 110 1.54 -10.05 14.67
N GLN A 111 2.07 -10.48 13.52
CA GLN A 111 3.38 -11.12 13.46
C GLN A 111 4.48 -10.15 13.88
N PHE A 112 4.41 -8.90 13.41
CA PHE A 112 5.28 -7.81 13.85
C PHE A 112 5.22 -7.59 15.37
N ALA A 113 4.01 -7.48 15.94
CA ALA A 113 3.83 -7.27 17.38
C ALA A 113 4.31 -8.45 18.24
N LYS A 114 4.41 -9.67 17.69
CA LYS A 114 5.04 -10.80 18.39
C LYS A 114 6.56 -10.63 18.49
N ARG A 115 7.20 -10.05 17.48
CA ARG A 115 8.65 -9.77 17.45
C ARG A 115 9.03 -8.57 18.33
N TYR A 116 8.15 -7.58 18.38
CA TYR A 116 8.34 -6.32 19.10
C TYR A 116 7.24 -6.14 20.15
N PRO A 117 7.38 -6.73 21.36
CA PRO A 117 6.31 -6.80 22.37
C PRO A 117 5.83 -5.44 22.88
N THR A 118 6.63 -4.38 22.71
CA THR A 118 6.25 -2.98 23.01
C THR A 118 4.94 -2.58 22.31
N TYR A 119 4.60 -3.24 21.20
CA TYR A 119 3.39 -2.98 20.41
C TYR A 119 2.27 -4.00 20.63
N ALA A 120 2.36 -4.85 21.66
CA ALA A 120 1.33 -5.86 21.95
C ALA A 120 -0.07 -5.24 22.19
N SER A 121 -0.13 -3.96 22.60
CA SER A 121 -1.37 -3.19 22.77
C SER A 121 -2.08 -2.83 21.45
N LEU A 122 -1.39 -2.84 20.30
CA LEU A 122 -2.02 -2.63 18.98
C LEU A 122 -3.03 -3.73 18.64
N LYS A 123 -2.98 -4.88 19.32
CA LYS A 123 -4.04 -5.91 19.26
C LYS A 123 -5.43 -5.36 19.60
N ASN A 124 -5.50 -4.33 20.45
CA ASN A 124 -6.76 -3.76 20.91
C ASN A 124 -7.35 -2.75 19.91
N TYR A 125 -6.52 -2.14 19.05
CA TYR A 125 -6.95 -1.14 18.07
C TYR A 125 -7.38 -1.77 16.73
N TYR A 126 -6.84 -2.95 16.39
CA TYR A 126 -7.20 -3.68 15.18
C TYR A 126 -7.62 -5.12 15.49
N PRO A 127 -8.76 -5.33 16.17
CA PRO A 127 -9.27 -6.67 16.40
C PRO A 127 -9.46 -7.38 15.05
N ILE A 128 -8.96 -8.62 14.98
CA ILE A 128 -9.30 -9.54 13.92
C ILE A 128 -10.75 -9.94 14.17
N ALA A 129 -11.64 -9.60 13.24
CA ALA A 129 -12.89 -10.34 13.13
C ALA A 129 -12.50 -11.74 12.66
N ILE A 130 -12.43 -12.67 13.61
CA ILE A 130 -12.30 -14.08 13.30
C ILE A 130 -13.68 -14.47 12.78
N ALA A 131 -13.80 -14.68 11.48
CA ALA A 131 -14.98 -15.29 10.87
C ALA A 131 -14.96 -16.80 11.13
#